data_AF-A0A6C0LDW5-F1
#
_entry.id   AF-A0A6C0LDW5-F1
#
_cell.length_a   1.000
_cell.length_b   1.000
_cell.length_c   1.000
_cell.angle_alpha   90.00
_cell.angle_beta   90.00
_cell.angle_gamma   90.00
#
_symmetry.space_group_name_H-M   'P 1'
#
loop_
_entity.id
_entity.type
_entity.pdbx_description
1 polymer ?
#
loop_
_entity_poly.entity_id
_entity_poly.type
_entity_poly.pdbx_seq_one_letter_code
_entity_poly.pdbx_strand_id
1 'polypeptide(L)' 'MTQIDYITLYHSGKIHVIHREPFETNMDVYKRGWFMIRNKERVPDALKLQSISLIEIYKNKGMVFDI' A
#
# COMPACT_ATOMS: atom_id res chain seq x y z
N MET A 1 -20.68 -10.98 0.54
CA MET A 1 -20.08 -10.00 -0.38
C MET A 1 -18.61 -10.30 -0.48
N THR A 2 -18.09 -10.60 -1.67
CA THR A 2 -16.65 -10.75 -1.91
C THR A 2 -16.00 -9.37 -1.86
N GLN A 3 -14.87 -9.26 -1.18
CA GLN A 3 -14.15 -8.00 -1.03
C GLN A 3 -13.44 -7.68 -2.37
N ILE A 4 -13.60 -6.47 -2.92
CA ILE A 4 -13.01 -6.10 -4.22
C ILE A 4 -11.49 -6.12 -4.14
N ASP A 5 -10.79 -6.93 -4.92
CA ASP A 5 -9.34 -7.22 -4.78
C ASP A 5 -8.38 -6.03 -4.98
N TYR A 6 -8.88 -4.85 -5.31
CA TYR A 6 -8.06 -3.65 -5.50
C TYR A 6 -8.80 -2.36 -5.14
N ILE A 7 -8.04 -1.31 -4.88
CA ILE A 7 -8.54 0.07 -4.79
C ILE A 7 -7.86 0.90 -5.88
N THR A 8 -8.67 1.71 -6.55
CA THR A 8 -8.20 2.68 -7.54
C THR A 8 -8.08 4.06 -6.91
N LEU A 9 -6.91 4.69 -7.05
CA LEU A 9 -6.64 6.04 -6.57
C LEU A 9 -6.32 6.96 -7.75
N TYR A 10 -7.01 8.09 -7.84
CA TYR A 10 -6.70 9.12 -8.83
C TYR A 10 -5.88 10.23 -8.18
N HIS A 11 -4.71 10.52 -8.77
CA HIS A 11 -3.81 11.55 -8.25
C HIS A 11 -2.98 12.16 -9.39
N SER A 12 -2.94 13.49 -9.48
CA SER A 12 -2.15 14.26 -10.47
C SER A 12 -2.35 13.79 -11.92
N GLY A 13 -3.60 13.58 -12.34
CA GLY A 13 -3.91 13.13 -13.71
C GLY A 13 -3.63 11.65 -13.99
N LYS A 14 -3.25 10.87 -12.98
CA LYS A 14 -2.90 9.45 -13.12
C LYS A 14 -3.81 8.57 -12.28
N ILE A 15 -4.13 7.39 -12.81
CA ILE A 15 -4.84 6.33 -12.12
C ILE A 15 -3.82 5.34 -11.56
N HIS A 16 -3.91 5.08 -10.27
CA HIS A 16 -3.09 4.13 -9.55
C HIS A 16 -3.96 2.97 -9.07
N VAL A 17 -3.63 1.75 -9.49
CA VAL A 17 -4.33 0.53 -9.05
C VAL A 17 -3.51 -0.13 -7.96
N ILE A 18 -4.12 -0.30 -6.78
CA ILE A 18 -3.46 -0.88 -5.60
C ILE A 18 -4.17 -2.19 -5.28
N HIS A 19 -3.48 -3.30 -5.57
CA HIS A 19 -3.98 -4.63 -5.25
C HIS A 19 -3.93 -4.89 -3.76
N ARG A 20 -4.96 -5.55 -3.23
CA ARG A 20 -5.06 -5.95 -1.84
C ARG A 20 -4.09 -7.10 -1.55
N GLU A 21 -3.39 -7.01 -0.43
CA GLU A 21 -2.68 -8.14 0.16
C GLU A 21 -3.56 -8.91 1.16
N PRO A 22 -3.27 -10.19 1.43
CA PRO A 22 -3.99 -10.96 2.43
C PRO A 22 -4.09 -10.21 3.77
N PHE A 23 -5.25 -10.31 4.41
CA PHE A 23 -5.55 -9.71 5.71
C PHE A 23 -5.57 -8.16 5.75
N GLU A 24 -5.49 -7.48 4.60
CA GLU A 24 -5.72 -6.04 4.53
C GLU A 24 -7.21 -5.68 4.48
N THR A 25 -7.63 -4.77 5.34
CA THR A 25 -8.94 -4.11 5.21
C THR A 25 -8.92 -3.11 4.04
N ASN A 26 -10.09 -2.65 3.59
CA ASN A 26 -10.15 -1.57 2.58
C ASN A 26 -9.40 -0.30 3.03
N MET A 27 -9.42 -0.01 4.33
CA MET A 27 -8.72 1.14 4.91
C MET A 27 -7.20 0.95 4.84
N ASP A 28 -6.70 -0.27 5.04
CA ASP A 28 -5.27 -0.57 4.93
C ASP A 28 -4.78 -0.39 3.50
N VAL A 29 -5.47 -0.97 2.52
CA VAL A 29 -5.14 -0.85 1.09
C VAL A 29 -5.15 0.64 0.66
N TYR A 30 -6.13 1.41 1.13
CA TYR A 30 -6.22 2.84 0.84
C TYR A 30 -5.03 3.62 1.41
N LYS A 31 -4.70 3.41 2.69
CA LYS A 31 -3.55 4.07 3.36
C LYS A 31 -2.23 3.67 2.70
N ARG A 32 -2.06 2.39 2.37
CA ARG A 32 -0.87 1.85 1.68
C ARG A 32 -0.71 2.46 0.30
N GLY A 33 -1.80 2.53 -0.47
CA GLY A 33 -1.82 3.18 -1.78
C GLY A 33 -1.31 4.63 -1.73
N TRP A 34 -1.79 5.41 -0.77
CA TRP A 34 -1.31 6.78 -0.57
C TRP A 34 0.14 6.86 -0.10
N PHE A 35 0.62 5.89 0.68
CA PHE A 35 2.04 5.80 1.02
C PHE A 35 2.90 5.55 -0.22
N MET A 36 2.50 4.60 -1.07
CA MET A 36 3.20 4.28 -2.31
C MET A 36 3.24 5.47 -3.27
N ILE A 37 2.10 6.14 -3.51
CA ILE A 37 2.02 7.31 -4.40
C ILE A 37 2.97 8.43 -3.96
N ARG A 38 3.06 8.68 -2.64
CA ARG A 38 3.92 9.73 -2.07
C ARG A 38 5.41 9.41 -2.09
N ASN A 39 5.78 8.13 -2.15
CA ASN A 39 7.18 7.68 -2.05
C ASN A 39 7.73 7.08 -3.36
N LYS A 40 6.93 6.98 -4.43
CA LYS A 40 7.32 6.38 -5.72
C LYS A 40 8.59 6.98 -6.33
N GLU A 41 8.85 8.27 -6.10
CA GLU A 41 10.03 8.97 -6.66
C GLU A 41 11.28 8.76 -5.78
N ARG A 42 11.10 8.43 -4.50
CA ARG A 42 12.19 8.18 -3.54
C ARG A 42 12.65 6.73 -3.57
N VAL A 43 11.72 5.80 -3.84
CA VAL A 43 11.98 4.36 -3.95
C VAL A 43 11.51 3.90 -5.34
N PRO A 44 12.37 4.01 -6.37
CA PRO A 44 12.00 3.69 -7.75
C PRO A 44 11.76 2.19 -7.99
N ASP A 45 12.32 1.33 -7.13
CA ASP A 45 12.03 -0.10 -7.14
C ASP A 45 10.62 -0.36 -6.56
N ALA A 46 9.72 -0.82 -7.42
CA ALA A 46 8.33 -1.04 -7.08
C ALA A 46 8.12 -2.16 -6.05
N LEU A 47 8.90 -3.25 -6.12
CA LEU A 47 8.79 -4.38 -5.18
C LEU A 47 9.29 -3.96 -3.79
N LYS A 48 10.38 -3.19 -3.76
CA LYS A 48 10.91 -2.60 -2.53
C LYS A 48 9.90 -1.63 -1.92
N LEU A 49 9.30 -0.76 -2.73
CA LEU A 49 8.28 0.19 -2.27
C LEU A 49 7.03 -0.51 -1.73
N GLN A 50 6.56 -1.57 -2.40
CA GLN A 50 5.45 -2.40 -1.92
C GLN A 50 5.78 -3.02 -0.55
N SER A 51 6.96 -3.63 -0.42
CA SER A 51 7.41 -4.24 0.83
C SER A 51 7.49 -3.23 1.98
N ILE A 52 8.10 -2.06 1.73
CA ILE A 52 8.18 -0.98 2.73
C ILE A 52 6.77 -0.50 3.13
N SER A 53 5.88 -0.36 2.15
CA SER A 53 4.51 0.12 2.40
C SER A 53 3.70 -0.85 3.27
N LEU A 54 3.95 -2.16 3.16
CA LEU A 54 3.35 -3.18 4.02
C LEU A 54 3.91 -3.12 5.44
N ILE A 55 5.23 -3.05 5.57
CA ILE A 55 5.90 -2.90 6.87
C ILE A 55 5.33 -1.70 7.62
N GLU A 56 5.15 -0.57 6.95
CA GLU A 56 4.63 0.65 7.57
C GLU A 56 3.19 0.49 8.08
N ILE A 57 2.31 -0.16 7.31
CA ILE A 57 0.93 -0.42 7.72
C ILE A 57 0.88 -1.38 8.91
N TYR A 58 1.69 -2.43 8.89
CA TYR A 58 1.72 -3.44 9.94
C TYR A 58 2.42 -2.96 11.22
N LYS A 59 3.42 -2.07 11.13
CA LYS A 59 4.01 -1.37 12.28
C LYS A 59 2.94 -0.62 13.08
N ASN A 60 2.04 0.07 12.38
CA ASN A 60 0.90 0.77 13.00
C ASN A 60 -0.11 -0.17 13.68
N LYS A 61 -0.02 -1.49 13.44
CA LYS A 61 -0.83 -2.53 14.09
C LYS A 61 -0.06 -3.25 15.21
N GLY A 62 1.14 -2.79 15.57
CA GLY A 62 1.96 -3.37 16.64
C GLY A 62 2.80 -4.57 16.21
N MET A 63 2.97 -4.83 14.90
CA MET A 63 3.90 -5.86 14.43
C MET A 63 5.34 -5.37 14.55
N VAL A 64 6.19 -6.22 15.14
CA VAL A 64 7.64 -6.02 15.22
C VAL A 64 8.29 -6.79 14.07
N PHE A 65 9.23 -6.14 13.39
CA PHE A 65 10.01 -6.72 12.31
C PHE A 65 11.45 -6.87 12.81
N ASP A 66 12.01 -8.08 12.74
CA ASP A 66 13.46 -8.25 12.79
C ASP A 66 14.01 -7.89 11.42
N ILE A 67 14.86 -6.87 11.36
CA ILE A 67 15.45 -6.31 10.13
C ILE A 67 16.94 -6.59 10.14
#